data_AF-A0A0T6B2W6-F1
#
_entry.id   AF-A0A0T6B2W6-F1
#
_cell.length_a   1.000
_cell.length_b   1.000
_cell.length_c   1.000
_cell.angle_alpha   90.00
_cell.angle_beta   90.00
_cell.angle_gamma   90.00
#
_symmetry.space_group_name_H-M   'P 1'
#
loop_
_entity.id
_entity.type
_entity.pdbx_description
1 polymer ?
#
loop_
_entity_poly.entity_id
_entity_poly.type
_entity_poly.pdbx_seq_one_letter_code
_entity_poly.pdbx_strand_id
1 'polypeptide(L)'
;MGITGLLPFLEKASKRCHVAEFRGCTVAIDTYCWLHKGAFGCAEKLIRGEDTNGYVHYCLKYIKMLKSYDIHPILVFDGQHLPAKKHTEEKRREQRKLSRKKAAELLRLGRVDEARVQMKCAIDITHKMALALIKECRENGVDCIVAPYEADAQLAYLNIKKFVHFIITEDSDLLLFGCNKIFYKMDIQGFGMLVEAEKINNCMKLRPDNYNFDKFRYMCILSGCDYLQNLPGVGIKKALKFISLTADPSIYNVLLKLPSYLKLPNVVVTDDYREGFMIADATFKHQLVFDPVKRKLLPLHDPQISGTREEYCRNAGHLIDETLAFEMALGNVDPFTHEPYDDWSPDLVPLPTTSIWSKQYNKPTLPVKKTPKLNAPSTKNMQVDIKVIEEEKFVYDLKLEKELEMYKVIEQAPKKQKTEEDSEALSEVVSQEINVPFRRLKKFSKFERTVVNYEDVLTSRFFTPKKPASIEEPSISNYDTLLSGINSYSNKTVCSESLKDENYGKDEESHYKLEVYARKPI
;
A
#
# COMPACT_ATOMS: atom_id res chain seq x y z
N MET A 1 6.57 -0.63 9.14
CA MET A 1 5.47 0.28 9.52
C MET A 1 4.54 -0.50 10.46
N GLY A 2 3.36 0.02 10.81
CA GLY A 2 2.41 -0.67 11.69
C GLY A 2 2.68 -0.64 13.21
N ILE A 3 2.08 -1.61 13.92
CA ILE A 3 1.99 -1.74 15.38
C ILE A 3 3.35 -1.68 16.07
N THR A 4 3.48 -0.68 16.94
CA THR A 4 4.72 -0.40 17.66
C THR A 4 5.13 -1.56 18.58
N GLY A 5 6.26 -2.19 18.25
CA GLY A 5 6.84 -3.28 19.03
C GLY A 5 6.33 -4.69 18.69
N LEU A 6 5.55 -4.86 17.61
CA LEU A 6 5.04 -6.17 17.19
C LEU A 6 6.14 -7.10 16.67
N LEU A 7 7.04 -6.65 15.79
CA LEU A 7 8.13 -7.51 15.28
C LEU A 7 9.06 -8.04 16.39
N PRO A 8 9.51 -7.24 17.39
CA PRO A 8 10.23 -7.78 18.55
C PRO A 8 9.42 -8.76 19.40
N PHE A 9 8.09 -8.59 19.50
CA PHE A 9 7.22 -9.54 20.21
C PHE A 9 7.12 -10.89 19.48
N LEU A 10 7.25 -10.89 18.15
CA LEU A 10 7.13 -12.08 17.30
C LEU A 10 8.40 -12.94 17.23
N GLU A 11 9.48 -12.59 17.94
CA GLU A 11 10.77 -13.29 17.91
C GLU A 11 10.68 -14.83 17.97
N LYS A 12 9.77 -15.39 18.79
CA LYS A 12 9.58 -16.85 18.92
C LYS A 12 8.84 -17.52 17.75
N ALA A 13 8.16 -16.73 16.92
CA ALA A 13 7.55 -17.15 15.66
C ALA A 13 8.44 -16.83 14.44
N SER A 14 9.57 -16.15 14.66
CA SER A 14 10.50 -15.69 13.63
C SER A 14 11.65 -16.66 13.35
N LYS A 15 12.07 -16.73 12.10
CA LYS A 15 13.35 -17.32 11.65
C LYS A 15 14.06 -16.33 10.73
N ARG A 16 15.32 -15.97 11.02
CA ARG A 16 16.16 -15.29 10.02
C ARG A 16 16.62 -16.30 8.98
N CYS A 17 16.39 -16.02 7.69
CA CYS A 17 16.74 -16.91 6.59
C CYS A 17 16.99 -16.12 5.28
N HIS A 18 17.46 -16.83 4.26
CA HIS A 18 17.67 -16.30 2.92
C HIS A 18 16.56 -16.78 1.98
N VAL A 19 16.14 -15.95 1.02
CA VAL A 19 15.16 -16.33 -0.02
C VAL A 19 15.51 -17.59 -0.82
N ALA A 20 16.78 -18.00 -0.88
CA ALA A 20 17.21 -19.22 -1.56
C ALA A 20 16.58 -20.50 -0.96
N GLU A 21 16.15 -20.46 0.31
CA GLU A 21 15.36 -21.55 0.92
C GLU A 21 13.98 -21.74 0.28
N PHE A 22 13.52 -20.77 -0.50
CA PHE A 22 12.18 -20.71 -1.11
C PHE A 22 12.21 -20.80 -2.64
N ARG A 23 13.25 -21.41 -3.21
CA ARG A 23 13.33 -21.68 -4.66
C ARG A 23 12.08 -22.39 -5.18
N GLY A 24 11.52 -21.92 -6.29
CA GLY A 24 10.29 -22.40 -6.90
C GLY A 24 9.00 -21.86 -6.28
N CYS A 25 9.08 -20.99 -5.26
CA CYS A 25 7.89 -20.38 -4.66
C CYS A 25 7.38 -19.18 -5.46
N THR A 26 6.06 -19.10 -5.62
CA THR A 26 5.35 -17.83 -5.86
C THR A 26 5.24 -17.01 -4.57
N VAL A 27 5.50 -15.70 -4.63
CA VAL A 27 5.44 -14.75 -3.50
C VAL A 27 4.66 -13.51 -3.88
N ALA A 28 3.93 -12.91 -2.94
CA ALA A 28 3.36 -11.58 -3.15
C ALA A 28 4.23 -10.52 -2.47
N ILE A 29 4.31 -9.33 -3.04
CA ILE A 29 5.14 -8.21 -2.56
C ILE A 29 4.26 -7.00 -2.30
N ASP A 30 4.37 -6.46 -1.10
CA ASP A 30 4.00 -5.08 -0.80
C ASP A 30 4.96 -4.14 -1.54
N THR A 31 4.47 -3.57 -2.64
CA THR A 31 5.31 -2.77 -3.53
C THR A 31 5.55 -1.36 -3.01
N TYR A 32 4.62 -0.81 -2.21
CA TYR A 32 4.75 0.54 -1.67
C TYR A 32 5.93 0.63 -0.69
N CYS A 33 6.21 -0.43 0.07
CA CYS A 33 7.44 -0.56 0.85
C CYS A 33 8.73 -0.36 0.04
N TRP A 34 8.79 -0.81 -1.23
CA TRP A 34 9.96 -0.62 -2.09
C TRP A 34 9.93 0.72 -2.84
N LEU A 35 8.75 1.17 -3.30
CA LEU A 35 8.59 2.48 -3.96
C LEU A 35 9.02 3.62 -3.04
N HIS A 36 8.62 3.61 -1.76
CA HIS A 36 9.07 4.61 -0.78
C HIS A 36 10.59 4.60 -0.59
N LYS A 37 11.21 3.43 -0.39
CA LYS A 37 12.68 3.31 -0.25
C LYS A 37 13.43 3.77 -1.51
N GLY A 38 12.95 3.38 -2.69
CA GLY A 38 13.54 3.78 -3.97
C GLY A 38 13.41 5.27 -4.25
N ALA A 39 12.27 5.86 -3.92
CA ALA A 39 12.03 7.30 -4.07
C ALA A 39 12.97 8.15 -3.20
N PHE A 40 13.40 7.68 -2.02
CA PHE A 40 14.40 8.39 -1.22
C PHE A 40 15.74 8.59 -1.97
N GLY A 41 16.12 7.67 -2.87
CA GLY A 41 17.32 7.77 -3.70
C GLY A 41 17.23 8.82 -4.81
N CYS A 42 16.01 9.26 -5.19
CA CYS A 42 15.77 10.31 -6.18
C CYS A 42 14.91 11.47 -5.66
N ALA A 43 14.84 11.64 -4.33
CA ALA A 43 14.00 12.62 -3.63
C ALA A 43 14.15 14.06 -4.15
N GLU A 44 15.39 14.50 -4.40
CA GLU A 44 15.69 15.85 -4.85
C GLU A 44 15.07 16.14 -6.23
N LYS A 45 15.06 15.15 -7.14
CA LYS A 45 14.43 15.24 -8.47
C LYS A 45 12.91 15.26 -8.36
N LEU A 46 12.35 14.29 -7.63
CA LEU A 46 10.90 14.15 -7.43
C LEU A 46 10.27 15.43 -6.85
N ILE A 47 10.90 16.02 -5.82
CA ILE A 47 10.40 17.25 -5.18
C ILE A 47 10.54 18.49 -6.06
N ARG A 48 11.46 18.49 -7.04
CA ARG A 48 11.57 19.54 -8.07
C ARG A 48 10.63 19.36 -9.28
N GLY A 49 9.97 18.21 -9.39
CA GLY A 49 9.23 17.85 -10.60
C GLY A 49 10.15 17.55 -11.79
N GLU A 50 11.35 17.02 -11.54
CA GLU A 50 12.27 16.52 -12.56
C GLU A 50 12.00 15.03 -12.81
N ASP A 51 11.99 14.62 -14.08
CA ASP A 51 11.77 13.22 -14.47
C ASP A 51 12.86 12.29 -13.92
N THR A 52 12.43 11.13 -13.40
CA THR A 52 13.34 10.11 -12.87
C THR A 52 12.69 8.74 -12.77
N ASN A 53 13.43 7.69 -13.16
CA ASN A 53 13.05 6.29 -12.98
C ASN A 53 13.84 5.60 -11.84
N GLY A 54 14.47 6.38 -10.95
CA GLY A 54 15.33 5.84 -9.87
C GLY A 54 14.59 4.87 -8.94
N TYR A 55 13.32 5.15 -8.62
CA TYR A 55 12.46 4.28 -7.82
C TYR A 55 12.07 2.99 -8.57
N VAL A 56 11.85 3.06 -9.89
CA VAL A 56 11.60 1.88 -10.75
C VAL A 56 12.81 0.96 -10.74
N HIS A 57 14.00 1.50 -11.03
CA HIS A 57 15.24 0.73 -11.03
C HIS A 57 15.56 0.13 -9.66
N TYR A 58 15.24 0.82 -8.56
CA TYR A 58 15.35 0.26 -7.21
C TYR A 58 14.50 -0.99 -7.05
N CYS A 59 13.20 -0.94 -7.41
CA CYS A 59 12.29 -2.09 -7.30
C CYS A 59 12.72 -3.24 -8.23
N LEU A 60 13.13 -2.93 -9.46
CA LEU A 60 13.61 -3.93 -10.43
C LEU A 60 14.86 -4.69 -9.95
N LYS A 61 15.72 -4.10 -9.09
CA LYS A 61 16.86 -4.83 -8.48
C LYS A 61 16.37 -5.99 -7.60
N TYR A 62 15.38 -5.74 -6.74
CA TYR A 62 14.79 -6.77 -5.89
C TYR A 62 14.04 -7.84 -6.70
N ILE A 63 13.28 -7.44 -7.73
CA ILE A 63 12.61 -8.37 -8.65
C ILE A 63 13.61 -9.28 -9.35
N LYS A 64 14.70 -8.72 -9.89
CA LYS A 64 15.78 -9.48 -10.55
C LYS A 64 16.49 -10.43 -9.57
N MET A 65 16.68 -10.02 -8.32
CA MET A 65 17.23 -10.89 -7.26
C MET A 65 16.28 -12.06 -6.96
N LEU A 66 14.98 -11.83 -6.78
CA LEU A 66 14.04 -12.93 -6.55
C LEU A 66 13.99 -13.90 -7.74
N LYS A 67 13.93 -13.38 -8.97
CA LYS A 67 13.93 -14.21 -10.19
C LYS A 67 15.21 -15.02 -10.37
N SER A 68 16.38 -14.55 -9.90
CA SER A 68 17.63 -15.34 -9.97
C SER A 68 17.62 -16.56 -9.02
N TYR A 69 16.86 -16.47 -7.92
CA TYR A 69 16.54 -17.60 -7.05
C TYR A 69 15.32 -18.41 -7.50
N ASP A 70 14.80 -18.20 -8.72
CA ASP A 70 13.68 -18.94 -9.30
C ASP A 70 12.43 -18.85 -8.40
N ILE A 71 12.21 -17.64 -7.88
CA ILE A 71 11.01 -17.20 -7.17
C ILE A 71 10.17 -16.40 -8.16
N HIS A 72 8.85 -16.63 -8.16
CA HIS A 72 7.90 -15.89 -8.98
C HIS A 72 7.26 -14.76 -8.16
N PRO A 73 7.66 -13.48 -8.36
CA PRO A 73 7.06 -12.35 -7.68
C PRO A 73 5.71 -11.96 -8.30
N ILE A 74 4.74 -11.60 -7.47
CA ILE A 74 3.52 -10.87 -7.81
C ILE A 74 3.55 -9.56 -7.03
N LEU A 75 3.51 -8.42 -7.72
CA LEU A 75 3.54 -7.11 -7.09
C LEU A 75 2.13 -6.61 -6.79
N VAL A 76 1.88 -6.23 -5.53
CA VAL A 76 0.62 -5.63 -5.09
C VAL A 76 0.84 -4.15 -4.78
N PHE A 77 -0.08 -3.31 -5.25
CA PHE A 77 -0.06 -1.85 -5.12
C PHE A 77 -1.32 -1.35 -4.37
N ASP A 78 -1.22 -0.22 -3.67
CA ASP A 78 -2.39 0.45 -3.08
C ASP A 78 -3.27 1.12 -4.14
N GLY A 79 -4.59 1.00 -3.97
CA GLY A 79 -5.61 1.70 -4.76
C GLY A 79 -6.19 2.91 -4.03
N GLN A 80 -7.49 2.85 -3.72
CA GLN A 80 -8.20 3.94 -3.05
C GLN A 80 -7.85 4.09 -1.57
N HIS A 81 -8.06 5.30 -1.05
CA HIS A 81 -8.00 5.54 0.39
C HIS A 81 -9.16 4.85 1.11
N LEU A 82 -8.85 4.01 2.09
CA LEU A 82 -9.86 3.38 2.95
C LEU A 82 -10.45 4.40 3.95
N PRO A 83 -11.78 4.46 4.15
CA PRO A 83 -12.40 5.34 5.14
C PRO A 83 -11.84 5.19 6.56
N ALA A 84 -11.50 3.96 6.99
CA ALA A 84 -10.91 3.71 8.32
C ALA A 84 -9.59 4.45 8.57
N LYS A 85 -8.82 4.73 7.49
CA LYS A 85 -7.46 5.28 7.56
C LYS A 85 -7.39 6.77 7.21
N LYS A 86 -8.55 7.41 6.96
CA LYS A 86 -8.68 8.82 6.55
C LYS A 86 -7.84 9.78 7.40
N HIS A 87 -7.96 9.71 8.73
CA HIS A 87 -7.21 10.59 9.65
C HIS A 87 -5.68 10.39 9.55
N THR A 88 -5.25 9.13 9.37
CA THR A 88 -3.82 8.78 9.20
C THR A 88 -3.28 9.35 7.89
N GLU A 89 -4.03 9.26 6.79
CA GLU A 89 -3.63 9.84 5.50
C GLU A 89 -3.68 11.38 5.47
N GLU A 90 -4.66 12.01 6.12
CA GLU A 90 -4.69 13.46 6.33
C GLU A 90 -3.44 13.95 7.06
N LYS A 91 -3.10 13.32 8.20
CA LYS A 91 -1.89 13.62 8.97
C LYS A 91 -0.60 13.41 8.18
N ARG A 92 -0.51 12.32 7.40
CA ARG A 92 0.63 12.06 6.50
C ARG A 92 0.75 13.14 5.42
N ARG A 93 -0.37 13.56 4.79
CA ARG A 93 -0.43 14.64 3.79
C ARG A 93 -0.01 16.00 4.35
N GLU A 94 -0.46 16.35 5.56
CA GLU A 94 -0.05 17.57 6.25
C GLU A 94 1.45 17.59 6.58
N GLN A 95 1.99 16.48 7.08
CA GLN A 95 3.42 16.34 7.35
C GLN A 95 4.25 16.52 6.07
N ARG A 96 3.85 15.90 4.95
CA ARG A 96 4.51 16.09 3.63
C ARG A 96 4.47 17.56 3.20
N LYS A 97 3.33 18.25 3.36
CA LYS A 97 3.17 19.69 3.04
C LYS A 97 4.09 20.57 3.90
N LEU A 98 4.20 20.29 5.20
CA LEU A 98 5.09 21.01 6.12
C LEU A 98 6.57 20.77 5.78
N SER A 99 6.97 19.51 5.57
CA SER A 99 8.34 19.16 5.16
C SER A 99 8.73 19.82 3.83
N ARG A 100 7.81 19.90 2.85
CA ARG A 100 8.06 20.61 1.57
C ARG A 100 8.30 22.10 1.78
N LYS A 101 7.51 22.77 2.64
CA LYS A 101 7.75 24.19 3.01
C LYS A 101 9.12 24.37 3.68
N LYS A 102 9.44 23.52 4.66
CA LYS A 102 10.73 23.59 5.39
C LYS A 102 11.93 23.30 4.48
N ALA A 103 11.81 22.39 3.51
CA ALA A 103 12.82 22.17 2.49
C ALA A 103 13.06 23.43 1.63
N ALA A 104 12.00 24.15 1.22
CA ALA A 104 12.13 25.40 0.46
C ALA A 104 12.88 26.49 1.25
N GLU A 105 12.60 26.61 2.54
CA GLU A 105 13.24 27.57 3.43
C GLU A 105 14.73 27.24 3.65
N LEU A 106 15.05 25.99 3.95
CA LEU A 106 16.44 25.54 4.14
C LEU A 106 17.28 25.73 2.86
N LEU A 107 16.71 25.51 1.67
CA LEU A 107 17.37 25.85 0.41
C LEU A 107 17.67 27.36 0.27
N ARG A 108 16.71 28.24 0.62
CA ARG A 108 16.92 29.69 0.59
C ARG A 108 18.03 30.16 1.54
N LEU A 109 18.21 29.45 2.65
CA LEU A 109 19.28 29.68 3.63
C LEU A 109 20.61 29.00 3.27
N GLY A 110 20.71 28.32 2.12
CA GLY A 110 21.91 27.57 1.71
C GLY A 110 22.17 26.28 2.49
N ARG A 111 21.24 25.85 3.37
CA ARG A 111 21.35 24.68 4.25
C ARG A 111 20.92 23.40 3.50
N VAL A 112 21.68 23.07 2.45
CA VAL A 112 21.31 22.03 1.46
C VAL A 112 21.10 20.65 2.09
N ASP A 113 21.98 20.20 2.98
CA ASP A 113 21.89 18.83 3.52
C ASP A 113 20.71 18.66 4.49
N GLU A 114 20.37 19.69 5.25
CA GLU A 114 19.13 19.70 6.05
C GLU A 114 17.89 19.76 5.16
N ALA A 115 17.95 20.51 4.05
CA ALA A 115 16.88 20.54 3.06
C ALA A 115 16.64 19.16 2.43
N ARG A 116 17.71 18.40 2.12
CA ARG A 116 17.62 17.01 1.60
C ARG A 116 16.88 16.07 2.54
N VAL A 117 17.10 16.17 3.86
CA VAL A 117 16.33 15.40 4.85
C VAL A 117 14.84 15.76 4.77
N GLN A 118 14.50 17.05 4.69
CA GLN A 118 13.11 17.48 4.56
C GLN A 118 12.48 17.12 3.20
N MET A 119 13.26 17.06 2.12
CA MET A 119 12.79 16.55 0.82
C MET A 119 12.39 15.08 0.89
N LYS A 120 13.21 14.22 1.54
CA LYS A 120 12.90 12.80 1.74
C LYS A 120 11.58 12.63 2.54
N CYS A 121 11.34 13.46 3.55
CA CYS A 121 10.07 13.48 4.31
C CYS A 121 8.87 14.07 3.53
N ALA A 122 9.09 14.75 2.40
CA ALA A 122 8.05 15.40 1.60
C ALA A 122 7.61 14.59 0.36
N ILE A 123 8.20 13.41 0.14
CA ILE A 123 7.88 12.51 -0.97
C ILE A 123 6.48 11.96 -0.83
N ASP A 124 5.73 12.00 -1.92
CA ASP A 124 4.44 11.33 -2.09
C ASP A 124 4.60 10.29 -3.21
N ILE A 125 4.13 9.06 -3.01
CA ILE A 125 4.16 8.02 -4.04
C ILE A 125 2.83 8.07 -4.78
N THR A 126 2.87 8.50 -6.05
CA THR A 126 1.66 8.68 -6.86
C THR A 126 1.35 7.44 -7.68
N HIS A 127 0.09 7.27 -8.07
CA HIS A 127 -0.34 6.19 -8.96
C HIS A 127 0.36 6.21 -10.33
N LYS A 128 0.81 7.38 -10.81
CA LYS A 128 1.66 7.48 -12.01
C LYS A 128 3.06 6.88 -11.80
N MET A 129 3.65 7.02 -10.61
CA MET A 129 4.90 6.34 -10.26
C MET A 129 4.69 4.82 -10.11
N ALA A 130 3.58 4.39 -9.52
CA ALA A 130 3.21 2.98 -9.46
C ALA A 130 3.06 2.37 -10.86
N LEU A 131 2.33 3.05 -11.76
CA LEU A 131 2.12 2.62 -13.14
C LEU A 131 3.43 2.50 -13.94
N ALA A 132 4.37 3.43 -13.77
CA ALA A 132 5.69 3.33 -14.39
C ALA A 132 6.41 2.03 -14.01
N LEU A 133 6.27 1.57 -12.75
CA LEU A 133 6.79 0.27 -12.33
C LEU A 133 5.94 -0.90 -12.84
N ILE A 134 4.61 -0.79 -12.89
CA ILE A 134 3.71 -1.83 -13.44
C ILE A 134 4.08 -2.16 -14.89
N LYS A 135 4.29 -1.14 -15.74
CA LYS A 135 4.67 -1.33 -17.15
C LYS A 135 5.99 -2.10 -17.29
N GLU A 136 7.02 -1.66 -16.59
CA GLU A 136 8.33 -2.35 -16.55
C GLU A 136 8.23 -3.78 -15.99
N CYS A 137 7.36 -4.04 -15.03
CA CYS A 137 7.13 -5.39 -14.51
C CYS A 137 6.45 -6.30 -15.54
N ARG A 138 5.43 -5.80 -16.26
CA ARG A 138 4.76 -6.52 -17.36
C ARG A 138 5.74 -6.91 -18.46
N GLU A 139 6.57 -5.97 -18.91
CA GLU A 139 7.64 -6.23 -19.90
C GLU A 139 8.65 -7.28 -19.42
N ASN A 140 8.92 -7.32 -18.12
CA ASN A 140 9.77 -8.34 -17.49
C ASN A 140 9.02 -9.65 -17.14
N GLY A 141 7.78 -9.84 -17.58
CA GLY A 141 6.98 -11.04 -17.33
C GLY A 141 6.68 -11.26 -15.83
N VAL A 142 6.36 -10.19 -15.12
CA VAL A 142 6.02 -10.18 -13.69
C VAL A 142 4.59 -9.66 -13.52
N ASP A 143 3.76 -10.43 -12.81
CA ASP A 143 2.38 -10.03 -12.54
C ASP A 143 2.33 -8.83 -11.59
N CYS A 144 1.41 -7.91 -11.89
CA CYS A 144 1.05 -6.80 -11.02
C CYS A 144 -0.46 -6.81 -10.79
N ILE A 145 -0.89 -6.37 -9.61
CA ILE A 145 -2.29 -6.13 -9.25
C ILE A 145 -2.38 -4.90 -8.34
N VAL A 146 -3.30 -3.99 -8.65
CA VAL A 146 -3.66 -2.90 -7.74
C VAL A 146 -4.79 -3.41 -6.85
N ALA A 147 -4.64 -3.25 -5.53
CA ALA A 147 -5.72 -3.51 -4.59
C ALA A 147 -6.84 -2.46 -4.79
N PRO A 148 -8.11 -2.77 -4.51
CA PRO A 148 -9.16 -1.75 -4.58
C PRO A 148 -8.97 -0.67 -3.49
N TYR A 149 -8.46 -1.06 -2.33
CA TYR A 149 -8.08 -0.18 -1.22
C TYR A 149 -6.62 -0.42 -0.83
N GLU A 150 -6.34 -0.95 0.36
CA GLU A 150 -4.97 -1.21 0.82
C GLU A 150 -4.43 -2.52 0.25
N ALA A 151 -3.14 -2.51 -0.10
CA ALA A 151 -2.39 -3.68 -0.51
C ALA A 151 -2.43 -4.79 0.56
N ASP A 152 -2.51 -4.43 1.85
CA ASP A 152 -2.50 -5.38 2.96
C ASP A 152 -3.59 -6.47 2.85
N ALA A 153 -4.86 -6.08 2.70
CA ALA A 153 -5.94 -7.05 2.56
C ALA A 153 -5.80 -7.87 1.27
N GLN A 154 -5.33 -7.27 0.17
CA GLN A 154 -5.12 -7.97 -1.10
C GLN A 154 -3.99 -9.01 -0.99
N LEU A 155 -2.89 -8.67 -0.32
CA LEU A 155 -1.78 -9.58 0.00
C LEU A 155 -2.26 -10.74 0.87
N ALA A 156 -3.04 -10.45 1.91
CA ALA A 156 -3.64 -11.44 2.79
C ALA A 156 -4.57 -12.39 2.04
N TYR A 157 -5.45 -11.86 1.17
CA TYR A 157 -6.33 -12.64 0.31
C TYR A 157 -5.53 -13.62 -0.56
N LEU A 158 -4.50 -13.13 -1.26
CA LEU A 158 -3.64 -13.96 -2.10
C LEU A 158 -2.97 -15.10 -1.30
N ASN A 159 -2.51 -14.83 -0.07
CA ASN A 159 -1.89 -15.86 0.77
C ASN A 159 -2.90 -16.85 1.39
N ILE A 160 -4.09 -16.39 1.79
CA ILE A 160 -5.15 -17.23 2.38
C ILE A 160 -5.73 -18.15 1.31
N LYS A 161 -6.03 -17.63 0.11
CA LYS A 161 -6.55 -18.41 -1.02
C LYS A 161 -5.48 -19.23 -1.76
N LYS A 162 -4.22 -19.18 -1.32
CA LYS A 162 -3.07 -19.94 -1.85
C LYS A 162 -2.72 -19.60 -3.31
N PHE A 163 -2.83 -18.32 -3.67
CA PHE A 163 -2.18 -17.77 -4.87
C PHE A 163 -0.67 -17.61 -4.67
N VAL A 164 -0.22 -17.43 -3.43
CA VAL A 164 1.19 -17.27 -3.05
C VAL A 164 1.53 -18.07 -1.79
N HIS A 165 2.79 -18.47 -1.66
CA HIS A 165 3.28 -19.23 -0.51
C HIS A 165 3.48 -18.36 0.74
N PHE A 166 4.04 -17.15 0.54
CA PHE A 166 4.26 -16.15 1.58
C PHE A 166 4.28 -14.75 0.95
N ILE A 167 4.26 -13.73 1.81
CA ILE A 167 4.28 -12.32 1.43
C ILE A 167 5.62 -11.69 1.84
N ILE A 168 6.11 -10.70 1.09
CA ILE A 168 7.25 -9.85 1.44
C ILE A 168 6.74 -8.42 1.71
N THR A 169 7.01 -7.87 2.89
CA THR A 169 6.59 -6.52 3.32
C THR A 169 7.48 -6.00 4.47
N GLU A 170 7.35 -4.71 4.81
CA GLU A 170 7.89 -4.11 6.04
C GLU A 170 6.79 -3.74 7.05
N ASP A 171 5.50 -3.98 6.75
CA ASP A 171 4.38 -3.64 7.63
C ASP A 171 3.93 -4.80 8.52
N SER A 172 4.03 -4.61 9.84
CA SER A 172 3.63 -5.61 10.81
C SER A 172 2.11 -5.77 10.93
N ASP A 173 1.32 -4.80 10.45
CA ASP A 173 -0.15 -4.85 10.50
C ASP A 173 -0.70 -5.95 9.59
N LEU A 174 0.05 -6.32 8.54
CA LEU A 174 -0.32 -7.37 7.61
C LEU A 174 -0.57 -8.75 8.28
N LEU A 175 0.03 -9.02 9.44
CA LEU A 175 -0.27 -10.24 10.19
C LEU A 175 -1.71 -10.31 10.69
N LEU A 176 -2.36 -9.17 10.96
CA LEU A 176 -3.72 -9.13 11.55
C LEU A 176 -4.79 -9.61 10.56
N PHE A 177 -4.53 -9.51 9.25
CA PHE A 177 -5.43 -9.99 8.21
C PHE A 177 -5.44 -11.53 8.04
N GLY A 178 -4.71 -12.29 8.86
CA GLY A 178 -4.74 -13.76 8.83
C GLY A 178 -3.73 -14.40 7.87
N CYS A 179 -2.70 -13.68 7.48
CA CYS A 179 -1.59 -14.19 6.67
C CYS A 179 -0.88 -15.38 7.35
N ASN A 180 -0.58 -16.43 6.59
CA ASN A 180 0.03 -17.66 7.12
C ASN A 180 1.54 -17.51 7.34
N LYS A 181 2.23 -16.87 6.37
CA LYS A 181 3.69 -16.69 6.35
C LYS A 181 4.03 -15.34 5.74
N ILE A 182 4.87 -14.57 6.43
CA ILE A 182 5.35 -13.26 5.97
C ILE A 182 6.87 -13.19 6.15
N PHE A 183 7.56 -12.65 5.16
CA PHE A 183 9.00 -12.45 5.14
C PHE A 183 9.32 -10.95 5.26
N TYR A 184 9.68 -10.56 6.47
CA TYR A 184 9.94 -9.18 6.86
C TYR A 184 11.38 -8.75 6.61
N LYS A 185 11.61 -7.45 6.43
CA LYS A 185 12.95 -6.84 6.43
C LYS A 185 13.91 -7.50 5.45
N MET A 186 13.42 -7.76 4.23
CA MET A 186 14.24 -8.34 3.16
C MET A 186 15.23 -7.30 2.61
N ASP A 187 16.52 -7.60 2.72
CA ASP A 187 17.58 -6.83 2.08
C ASP A 187 17.81 -7.23 0.62
N ILE A 188 18.64 -6.48 -0.10
CA ILE A 188 18.94 -6.73 -1.52
C ILE A 188 19.80 -7.97 -1.74
N GLN A 189 20.47 -8.48 -0.70
CA GLN A 189 21.19 -9.76 -0.75
C GLN A 189 20.21 -10.93 -0.67
N GLY A 190 19.02 -10.71 -0.10
CA GLY A 190 17.95 -11.69 0.01
C GLY A 190 17.82 -12.31 1.40
N PHE A 191 18.45 -11.74 2.43
CA PHE A 191 18.21 -12.11 3.82
C PHE A 191 17.03 -11.33 4.40
N GLY A 192 16.29 -11.98 5.30
CA GLY A 192 15.13 -11.37 5.98
C GLY A 192 14.66 -12.25 7.14
N MET A 193 13.48 -11.94 7.67
CA MET A 193 12.87 -12.59 8.83
C MET A 193 11.53 -13.22 8.45
N LEU A 194 11.49 -14.54 8.30
CA LEU A 194 10.24 -15.28 8.11
C LEU A 194 9.49 -15.38 9.44
N VAL A 195 8.26 -14.89 9.50
CA VAL A 195 7.30 -15.13 10.58
C VAL A 195 6.25 -16.12 10.09
N GLU A 196 5.95 -17.14 10.90
CA GLU A 196 4.94 -18.16 10.61
C GLU A 196 3.80 -18.09 11.63
N ALA A 197 2.57 -17.89 11.17
CA ALA A 197 1.40 -17.63 12.02
C ALA A 197 1.09 -18.77 13.00
N GLU A 198 1.36 -20.01 12.58
CA GLU A 198 1.22 -21.23 13.39
C GLU A 198 2.07 -21.21 14.68
N LYS A 199 3.09 -20.34 14.77
CA LYS A 199 3.99 -20.21 15.92
C LYS A 199 3.66 -19.02 16.83
N ILE A 200 2.66 -18.20 16.51
CA ILE A 200 2.31 -16.97 17.28
C ILE A 200 1.84 -17.28 18.70
N ASN A 201 1.22 -18.46 18.91
CA ASN A 201 0.87 -18.96 20.24
C ASN A 201 2.06 -18.97 21.22
N ASN A 202 3.27 -19.29 20.74
CA ASN A 202 4.52 -19.31 21.52
C ASN A 202 4.96 -17.91 21.96
N CYS A 203 4.66 -16.88 21.15
CA CYS A 203 4.90 -15.46 21.48
C CYS A 203 3.91 -15.00 22.57
N MET A 204 2.63 -15.34 22.43
CA MET A 204 1.59 -15.03 23.42
C MET A 204 1.72 -15.85 24.72
N LYS A 205 2.53 -16.91 24.74
CA LYS A 205 2.66 -17.87 25.85
C LYS A 205 1.33 -18.54 26.23
N LEU A 206 0.45 -18.72 25.24
CA LEU A 206 -0.83 -19.39 25.42
C LEU A 206 -0.70 -20.86 24.99
N ARG A 207 -1.32 -21.77 25.75
CA ARG A 207 -1.53 -23.16 25.31
C ARG A 207 -2.39 -23.15 24.03
N PRO A 208 -2.21 -24.11 23.09
CA PRO A 208 -3.01 -24.19 21.87
C PRO A 208 -4.51 -24.06 22.11
N ASP A 209 -5.05 -24.80 23.08
CA ASP A 209 -6.50 -24.80 23.43
C ASP A 209 -7.02 -23.44 23.94
N ASN A 210 -6.13 -22.58 24.45
CA ASN A 210 -6.47 -21.25 24.96
C ASN A 210 -6.19 -20.13 23.94
N TYR A 211 -5.58 -20.46 22.79
CA TYR A 211 -5.20 -19.56 21.71
C TYR A 211 -6.21 -19.65 20.56
N ASN A 212 -6.58 -18.49 20.02
CA ASN A 212 -7.17 -18.38 18.70
C ASN A 212 -6.58 -17.12 18.04
N PHE A 213 -6.74 -17.01 16.72
CA PHE A 213 -6.19 -15.89 15.97
C PHE A 213 -6.85 -14.55 16.34
N ASP A 214 -8.13 -14.55 16.72
CA ASP A 214 -8.84 -13.35 17.15
C ASP A 214 -8.22 -12.73 18.41
N LYS A 215 -7.77 -13.53 19.39
CA LYS A 215 -7.01 -13.04 20.54
C LYS A 215 -5.72 -12.34 20.15
N PHE A 216 -5.00 -12.84 19.15
CA PHE A 216 -3.81 -12.14 18.64
C PHE A 216 -4.20 -10.79 18.00
N ARG A 217 -5.22 -10.79 17.13
CA ARG A 217 -5.72 -9.56 16.49
C ARG A 217 -6.23 -8.54 17.50
N TYR A 218 -6.99 -8.95 18.51
CA TYR A 218 -7.48 -8.11 19.61
C TYR A 218 -6.34 -7.52 20.44
N MET A 219 -5.31 -8.31 20.76
CA MET A 219 -4.10 -7.82 21.44
C MET A 219 -3.42 -6.71 20.62
N CYS A 220 -3.32 -6.90 19.30
CA CYS A 220 -2.72 -5.95 18.40
C CYS A 220 -3.53 -4.65 18.27
N ILE A 221 -4.85 -4.73 18.04
CA ILE A 221 -5.75 -3.56 17.99
C ILE A 221 -5.70 -2.77 19.31
N LEU A 222 -5.75 -3.45 20.46
CA LEU A 222 -5.61 -2.82 21.80
C LEU A 222 -4.26 -2.11 21.99
N SER A 223 -3.21 -2.56 21.30
CA SER A 223 -1.88 -1.95 21.38
C SER A 223 -1.69 -0.75 20.45
N GLY A 224 -2.67 -0.48 19.58
CA GLY A 224 -2.69 0.63 18.63
C GLY A 224 -2.29 0.16 17.23
N CYS A 225 -3.16 0.43 16.26
CA CYS A 225 -3.01 0.08 14.84
C CYS A 225 -3.48 1.25 13.95
N ASP A 226 -3.30 1.15 12.64
CA ASP A 226 -3.66 2.24 11.71
C ASP A 226 -5.16 2.61 11.70
N TYR A 227 -6.05 1.72 12.19
CA TYR A 227 -7.52 1.95 12.26
C TYR A 227 -8.04 2.39 13.63
N LEU A 228 -7.27 2.18 14.71
CA LEU A 228 -7.68 2.55 16.07
C LEU A 228 -6.45 2.84 16.94
N GLN A 229 -6.44 4.03 17.53
CA GLN A 229 -5.43 4.42 18.52
C GLN A 229 -5.58 3.61 19.81
N ASN A 230 -4.48 3.37 20.52
CA ASN A 230 -4.52 2.68 21.80
C ASN A 230 -5.04 3.55 22.94
N LEU A 231 -5.58 2.91 23.97
CA LEU A 231 -5.88 3.59 25.23
C LEU A 231 -4.59 4.08 25.92
N PRO A 232 -4.63 5.21 26.65
CA PRO A 232 -3.46 5.78 27.31
C PRO A 232 -2.68 4.76 28.15
N GLY A 233 -1.41 4.57 27.81
CA GLY A 233 -0.52 3.66 28.51
C GLY A 233 -0.81 2.16 28.29
N VAL A 234 -1.66 1.77 27.32
CA VAL A 234 -1.90 0.38 26.91
C VAL A 234 -1.07 0.06 25.66
N GLY A 235 0.08 -0.58 25.85
CA GLY A 235 0.89 -1.12 24.75
C GLY A 235 0.84 -2.66 24.72
N ILE A 236 1.51 -3.27 23.73
CA ILE A 236 1.44 -4.71 23.41
C ILE A 236 1.57 -5.65 24.63
N LYS A 237 2.46 -5.35 25.59
CA LYS A 237 2.63 -6.15 26.83
C LYS A 237 1.40 -6.12 27.74
N LYS A 238 0.72 -4.97 27.85
CA LYS A 238 -0.50 -4.80 28.65
C LYS A 238 -1.72 -5.36 27.92
N ALA A 239 -1.82 -5.14 26.61
CA ALA A 239 -2.84 -5.77 25.77
C ALA A 239 -2.77 -7.31 25.87
N LEU A 240 -1.58 -7.90 25.79
CA LEU A 240 -1.39 -9.34 25.98
C LEU A 240 -1.79 -9.80 27.39
N LYS A 241 -1.41 -9.06 28.44
CA LYS A 241 -1.82 -9.39 29.82
C LYS A 241 -3.34 -9.40 29.95
N PHE A 242 -4.03 -8.44 29.33
CA PHE A 242 -5.48 -8.37 29.36
C PHE A 242 -6.11 -9.56 28.62
N ILE A 243 -5.77 -9.74 27.33
CA ILE A 243 -6.35 -10.80 26.48
C ILE A 243 -6.03 -12.23 26.97
N SER A 244 -4.88 -12.43 27.62
CA SER A 244 -4.53 -13.74 28.20
C SER A 244 -5.28 -14.09 29.48
N LEU A 245 -5.82 -13.10 30.20
CA LEU A 245 -6.63 -13.28 31.42
C LEU A 245 -8.14 -13.36 31.14
N THR A 246 -8.59 -13.03 29.93
CA THR A 246 -10.01 -12.97 29.58
C THR A 246 -10.49 -14.26 28.91
N ALA A 247 -11.57 -14.83 29.45
CA ALA A 247 -12.23 -16.05 28.95
C ALA A 247 -13.65 -15.82 28.39
N ASP A 248 -14.23 -14.63 28.64
CA ASP A 248 -15.53 -14.22 28.12
C ASP A 248 -15.42 -13.98 26.60
N PRO A 249 -16.29 -14.60 25.77
CA PRO A 249 -16.20 -14.53 24.31
C PRO A 249 -16.55 -13.14 23.74
N SER A 250 -17.27 -12.31 24.49
CA SER A 250 -17.65 -10.97 24.03
C SER A 250 -16.56 -9.95 24.38
N ILE A 251 -15.60 -9.77 23.47
CA ILE A 251 -14.56 -8.73 23.64
C ILE A 251 -15.18 -7.36 23.92
N TYR A 252 -16.30 -7.03 23.27
CA TYR A 252 -17.06 -5.81 23.48
C TYR A 252 -17.48 -5.56 24.94
N ASN A 253 -17.90 -6.59 25.67
CA ASN A 253 -18.27 -6.50 27.09
C ASN A 253 -17.04 -6.51 28.00
N VAL A 254 -16.02 -7.28 27.61
CA VAL A 254 -14.77 -7.44 28.35
C VAL A 254 -13.97 -6.15 28.40
N LEU A 255 -13.97 -5.34 27.33
CA LEU A 255 -13.27 -4.06 27.25
C LEU A 255 -13.54 -3.12 28.44
N LEU A 256 -14.77 -3.06 28.97
CA LEU A 256 -15.11 -2.24 30.15
C LEU A 256 -14.32 -2.63 31.41
N LYS A 257 -13.85 -3.88 31.50
CA LYS A 257 -13.08 -4.41 32.64
C LYS A 257 -11.57 -4.12 32.51
N LEU A 258 -11.10 -3.62 31.37
CA LEU A 258 -9.68 -3.35 31.08
C LEU A 258 -8.99 -2.46 32.11
N PRO A 259 -9.57 -1.31 32.56
CA PRO A 259 -8.93 -0.45 33.55
C PRO A 259 -8.67 -1.18 34.88
N SER A 260 -9.61 -2.01 35.32
CA SER A 260 -9.50 -2.82 36.54
C SER A 260 -8.43 -3.90 36.41
N TYR A 261 -8.47 -4.71 35.34
CA TYR A 261 -7.49 -5.80 35.09
C TYR A 261 -6.04 -5.30 34.96
N LEU A 262 -5.86 -4.10 34.41
CA LEU A 262 -4.55 -3.49 34.20
C LEU A 262 -4.12 -2.52 35.30
N LYS A 263 -4.97 -2.26 36.31
CA LYS A 263 -4.75 -1.28 37.39
C LYS A 263 -4.46 0.13 36.85
N LEU A 264 -5.31 0.61 35.95
CA LEU A 264 -5.21 1.92 35.29
C LEU A 264 -6.41 2.79 35.68
N PRO A 265 -6.43 3.40 36.89
CA PRO A 265 -7.61 4.11 37.41
C PRO A 265 -8.03 5.32 36.55
N ASN A 266 -7.09 5.93 35.83
CA ASN A 266 -7.34 7.12 35.02
C ASN A 266 -7.70 6.81 33.55
N VAL A 267 -7.85 5.52 33.19
CA VAL A 267 -8.24 5.11 31.82
C VAL A 267 -9.72 4.80 31.81
N VAL A 268 -10.49 5.60 31.08
CA VAL A 268 -11.90 5.35 30.81
C VAL A 268 -12.03 4.63 29.47
N VAL A 269 -12.87 3.61 29.40
CA VAL A 269 -13.23 2.91 28.17
C VAL A 269 -14.64 3.37 27.80
N THR A 270 -14.73 4.28 26.82
CA THR A 270 -16.01 4.81 26.32
C THR A 270 -16.68 3.82 25.37
N ASP A 271 -17.98 4.00 25.13
CA ASP A 271 -18.71 3.21 24.13
C ASP A 271 -18.18 3.47 22.71
N ASP A 272 -17.82 4.71 22.38
CA ASP A 272 -17.13 5.06 21.13
C ASP A 272 -15.85 4.24 20.90
N TYR A 273 -15.05 4.02 21.96
CA TYR A 273 -13.84 3.20 21.87
C TYR A 273 -14.18 1.73 21.60
N ARG A 274 -15.25 1.22 22.23
CA ARG A 274 -15.71 -0.17 22.07
C ARG A 274 -16.29 -0.40 20.67
N GLU A 275 -17.07 0.54 20.14
CA GLU A 275 -17.54 0.50 18.75
C GLU A 275 -16.38 0.62 17.77
N GLY A 276 -15.47 1.58 17.98
CA GLY A 276 -14.25 1.73 17.18
C GLY A 276 -13.39 0.46 17.16
N PHE A 277 -13.33 -0.27 18.27
CA PHE A 277 -12.67 -1.57 18.36
C PHE A 277 -13.35 -2.63 17.49
N MET A 278 -14.68 -2.74 17.52
CA MET A 278 -15.42 -3.68 16.68
C MET A 278 -15.31 -3.33 15.19
N ILE A 279 -15.27 -2.04 14.85
CA ILE A 279 -15.07 -1.55 13.47
C ILE A 279 -13.65 -1.84 12.99
N ALA A 280 -12.63 -1.65 13.82
CA ALA A 280 -11.26 -2.00 13.48
C ALA A 280 -11.10 -3.51 13.26
N ASP A 281 -11.68 -4.35 14.12
CA ASP A 281 -11.72 -5.81 13.95
C ASP A 281 -12.42 -6.22 12.65
N ALA A 282 -13.60 -5.64 12.38
CA ALA A 282 -14.35 -5.88 11.16
C ALA A 282 -13.57 -5.41 9.91
N THR A 283 -12.83 -4.31 9.99
CA THR A 283 -11.99 -3.82 8.89
C THR A 283 -10.90 -4.84 8.54
N PHE A 284 -10.12 -5.32 9.52
CA PHE A 284 -9.11 -6.36 9.29
C PHE A 284 -9.69 -7.68 8.76
N LYS A 285 -10.93 -8.02 9.08
CA LYS A 285 -11.59 -9.25 8.60
C LYS A 285 -12.24 -9.10 7.22
N HIS A 286 -12.76 -7.92 6.89
CA HIS A 286 -13.76 -7.77 5.82
C HIS A 286 -13.41 -6.71 4.76
N GLN A 287 -12.23 -6.07 4.85
CA GLN A 287 -11.77 -5.13 3.82
C GLN A 287 -11.92 -5.74 2.42
N LEU A 288 -12.42 -4.93 1.49
CA LEU A 288 -12.65 -5.34 0.12
C LEU A 288 -11.32 -5.58 -0.60
N VAL A 289 -11.31 -6.65 -1.41
CA VAL A 289 -10.19 -7.16 -2.20
C VAL A 289 -10.71 -7.57 -3.58
N PHE A 290 -9.79 -7.87 -4.49
CA PHE A 290 -10.09 -8.32 -5.85
C PHE A 290 -9.65 -9.79 -6.04
N ASP A 291 -10.55 -10.63 -6.55
CA ASP A 291 -10.24 -12.00 -7.00
C ASP A 291 -9.78 -11.94 -8.47
N PRO A 292 -8.49 -12.15 -8.79
CA PRO A 292 -7.98 -11.99 -10.16
C PRO A 292 -8.49 -13.05 -11.14
N VAL A 293 -8.95 -14.21 -10.64
CA VAL A 293 -9.46 -15.31 -11.45
C VAL A 293 -10.95 -15.12 -11.75
N LYS A 294 -11.73 -14.71 -10.74
CA LYS A 294 -13.15 -14.37 -10.93
C LYS A 294 -13.38 -12.95 -11.43
N ARG A 295 -12.31 -12.15 -11.52
CA ARG A 295 -12.28 -10.74 -11.93
C ARG A 295 -13.34 -9.88 -11.26
N LYS A 296 -13.43 -9.99 -9.92
CA LYS A 296 -14.46 -9.28 -9.15
C LYS A 296 -14.04 -8.86 -7.76
N LEU A 297 -14.71 -7.84 -7.27
CA LEU A 297 -14.60 -7.36 -5.89
C LEU A 297 -15.30 -8.32 -4.91
N LEU A 298 -14.72 -8.51 -3.73
CA LEU A 298 -15.30 -9.28 -2.62
C LEU A 298 -14.64 -8.90 -1.29
N PRO A 299 -15.27 -9.13 -0.12
CA PRO A 299 -14.59 -8.96 1.16
C PRO A 299 -13.57 -10.08 1.39
N LEU A 300 -12.47 -9.77 2.11
CA LEU A 300 -11.40 -10.73 2.45
C LEU A 300 -11.95 -12.02 3.09
N HIS A 301 -12.79 -11.85 4.10
CA HIS A 301 -13.69 -12.87 4.63
C HIS A 301 -15.14 -12.40 4.50
N ASP A 302 -16.07 -13.32 4.30
CA ASP A 302 -17.50 -13.00 4.23
C ASP A 302 -18.03 -12.60 5.63
N PRO A 303 -18.66 -11.42 5.81
CA PRO A 303 -19.20 -10.98 7.10
C PRO A 303 -20.27 -11.90 7.67
N GLN A 304 -21.16 -12.44 6.83
CA GLN A 304 -22.28 -13.28 7.23
C GLN A 304 -21.77 -14.64 7.72
N ILE A 305 -20.83 -15.26 6.98
CA ILE A 305 -20.17 -16.51 7.41
C ILE A 305 -19.37 -16.29 8.70
N SER A 306 -18.80 -15.10 8.89
CA SER A 306 -17.98 -14.75 10.05
C SER A 306 -18.78 -14.29 11.28
N GLY A 307 -20.12 -14.22 11.19
CA GLY A 307 -20.99 -13.72 12.26
C GLY A 307 -20.77 -12.24 12.62
N THR A 308 -20.17 -11.45 11.72
CA THR A 308 -19.89 -10.02 11.98
C THR A 308 -21.11 -9.19 11.63
N ARG A 309 -21.51 -8.27 12.53
CA ARG A 309 -22.60 -7.31 12.26
C ARG A 309 -22.21 -6.35 11.14
N GLU A 310 -23.09 -6.18 10.16
CA GLU A 310 -22.85 -5.36 8.96
C GLU A 310 -22.53 -3.89 9.31
N GLU A 311 -23.11 -3.36 10.40
CA GLU A 311 -22.84 -2.02 10.92
C GLU A 311 -21.35 -1.74 11.22
N TYR A 312 -20.58 -2.77 11.61
CA TYR A 312 -19.14 -2.64 11.88
C TYR A 312 -18.31 -2.66 10.59
N CYS A 313 -18.85 -3.21 9.50
CA CYS A 313 -18.18 -3.30 8.21
C CYS A 313 -18.22 -1.97 7.43
N ARG A 314 -18.85 -0.92 7.96
CA ARG A 314 -19.03 0.40 7.30
C ARG A 314 -17.76 1.07 6.79
N ASN A 315 -16.60 0.73 7.36
CA ASN A 315 -15.29 1.28 6.98
C ASN A 315 -14.42 0.32 6.14
N ALA A 316 -14.93 -0.85 5.75
CA ALA A 316 -14.19 -1.89 5.02
C ALA A 316 -14.06 -1.64 3.49
N GLY A 317 -14.51 -0.47 3.02
CA GLY A 317 -14.62 -0.12 1.61
C GLY A 317 -16.06 -0.26 1.09
N HIS A 318 -16.28 0.15 -0.15
CA HIS A 318 -17.60 0.09 -0.81
C HIS A 318 -17.50 -0.71 -2.11
N LEU A 319 -18.59 -1.38 -2.49
CA LEU A 319 -18.68 -2.04 -3.79
C LEU A 319 -18.74 -0.98 -4.89
N ILE A 320 -18.03 -1.25 -5.99
CA ILE A 320 -18.02 -0.48 -7.23
C ILE A 320 -18.39 -1.40 -8.40
N ASP A 321 -18.61 -0.84 -9.59
CA ASP A 321 -18.88 -1.61 -10.80
C ASP A 321 -17.78 -2.66 -11.08
N GLU A 322 -18.15 -3.85 -11.58
CA GLU A 322 -17.20 -4.95 -11.81
C GLU A 322 -16.19 -4.62 -12.92
N THR A 323 -16.59 -3.87 -13.95
CA THR A 323 -15.69 -3.40 -15.03
C THR A 323 -14.69 -2.41 -14.47
N LEU A 324 -15.15 -1.41 -13.73
CA LEU A 324 -14.27 -0.42 -13.09
C LEU A 324 -13.31 -1.08 -12.10
N ALA A 325 -13.79 -2.04 -11.29
CA ALA A 325 -12.96 -2.80 -10.37
C ALA A 325 -11.86 -3.59 -11.09
N PHE A 326 -12.17 -4.17 -12.26
CA PHE A 326 -11.18 -4.88 -13.07
C PHE A 326 -10.14 -3.93 -13.67
N GLU A 327 -10.56 -2.85 -14.34
CA GLU A 327 -9.63 -1.85 -14.90
C GLU A 327 -8.76 -1.19 -13.82
N MET A 328 -9.32 -0.93 -12.63
CA MET A 328 -8.57 -0.50 -11.45
C MET A 328 -7.54 -1.55 -11.02
N ALA A 329 -7.92 -2.82 -10.91
CA ALA A 329 -7.00 -3.90 -10.52
C ALA A 329 -5.88 -4.14 -11.53
N LEU A 330 -6.12 -3.82 -12.81
CA LEU A 330 -5.11 -3.75 -13.87
C LEU A 330 -4.25 -2.47 -13.78
N GLY A 331 -4.63 -1.45 -13.01
CA GLY A 331 -3.95 -0.15 -12.97
C GLY A 331 -4.12 0.67 -14.26
N ASN A 332 -5.15 0.36 -15.06
CA ASN A 332 -5.46 1.04 -16.31
C ASN A 332 -6.15 2.40 -16.08
N VAL A 333 -6.70 2.63 -14.87
CA VAL A 333 -7.35 3.89 -14.47
C VAL A 333 -6.75 4.43 -13.18
N ASP A 334 -6.82 5.75 -12.99
CA ASP A 334 -6.52 6.37 -11.70
C ASP A 334 -7.54 5.93 -10.63
N PRO A 335 -7.12 5.43 -9.46
CA PRO A 335 -8.06 4.96 -8.44
C PRO A 335 -9.00 6.02 -7.86
N PHE A 336 -8.70 7.33 -8.01
CA PHE A 336 -9.51 8.42 -7.45
C PHE A 336 -10.32 9.18 -8.51
N THR A 337 -9.72 9.49 -9.67
CA THR A 337 -10.42 10.22 -10.75
C THR A 337 -11.16 9.29 -11.71
N HIS A 338 -10.80 8.00 -11.72
CA HIS A 338 -11.20 7.01 -12.71
C HIS A 338 -10.85 7.39 -14.16
N GLU A 339 -9.94 8.36 -14.34
CA GLU A 339 -9.42 8.72 -15.67
C GLU A 339 -8.51 7.60 -16.19
N PRO A 340 -8.55 7.28 -17.49
CA PRO A 340 -7.69 6.26 -18.09
C PRO A 340 -6.22 6.70 -18.10
N TYR A 341 -5.35 5.79 -17.70
CA TYR A 341 -3.89 5.92 -17.72
C TYR A 341 -3.21 4.89 -18.64
N ASP A 342 -3.85 3.74 -18.88
CA ASP A 342 -3.32 2.62 -19.67
C ASP A 342 -4.49 1.80 -20.25
N ASP A 343 -4.21 0.92 -21.21
CA ASP A 343 -5.20 0.05 -21.87
C ASP A 343 -4.79 -1.44 -21.90
N TRP A 344 -3.87 -1.83 -21.01
CA TRP A 344 -3.32 -3.19 -20.97
C TRP A 344 -4.40 -4.22 -20.61
N SER A 345 -4.59 -5.22 -21.47
CA SER A 345 -5.51 -6.32 -21.19
C SER A 345 -4.78 -7.68 -21.15
N PRO A 346 -4.98 -8.48 -20.08
CA PRO A 346 -4.40 -9.83 -19.99
C PRO A 346 -4.99 -10.81 -21.00
N ASP A 347 -6.12 -10.48 -21.64
CA ASP A 347 -6.78 -11.34 -22.62
C ASP A 347 -6.25 -11.19 -24.04
N LEU A 348 -5.51 -10.11 -24.31
CA LEU A 348 -4.87 -9.83 -25.61
C LEU A 348 -3.47 -10.43 -25.73
N VAL A 349 -2.89 -10.91 -24.63
CA VAL A 349 -1.52 -11.43 -24.54
C VAL A 349 -1.54 -12.89 -24.09
N PRO A 350 -0.78 -13.80 -24.71
CA PRO A 350 -0.67 -15.18 -24.23
C PRO A 350 0.12 -15.22 -22.91
N LEU A 351 -0.60 -15.37 -21.79
CA LEU A 351 0.00 -15.44 -20.45
C LEU A 351 0.25 -16.89 -20.00
N PRO A 352 1.35 -17.17 -19.27
CA PRO A 352 1.63 -18.51 -18.74
C PRO A 352 0.55 -18.92 -17.73
N THR A 353 0.32 -20.23 -17.57
CA THR A 353 -0.66 -20.76 -16.60
C THR A 353 -0.31 -20.47 -15.14
N THR A 354 0.90 -19.99 -14.86
CA THR A 354 1.31 -19.49 -13.54
C THR A 354 0.89 -18.05 -13.25
N SER A 355 0.48 -17.28 -14.28
CA SER A 355 0.08 -15.87 -14.11
C SER A 355 -1.33 -15.78 -13.51
N ILE A 356 -1.50 -14.93 -12.49
CA ILE A 356 -2.80 -14.74 -11.81
C ILE A 356 -3.92 -14.26 -12.73
N TRP A 357 -3.56 -13.69 -13.88
CA TRP A 357 -4.49 -13.16 -14.88
C TRP A 357 -4.89 -14.19 -15.95
N SER A 358 -4.24 -15.36 -15.97
CA SER A 358 -4.49 -16.42 -16.95
C SER A 358 -5.86 -17.08 -16.76
N LYS A 359 -6.61 -17.27 -17.86
CA LYS A 359 -7.87 -18.04 -17.87
C LYS A 359 -7.67 -19.52 -17.48
N GLN A 360 -6.45 -20.03 -17.57
CA GLN A 360 -6.04 -21.37 -17.16
C GLN A 360 -5.12 -21.32 -15.92
N TYR A 361 -5.33 -20.36 -15.02
CA TYR A 361 -4.48 -20.16 -13.85
C TYR A 361 -4.42 -21.41 -12.97
N ASN A 362 -3.21 -21.94 -12.83
CA ASN A 362 -2.87 -23.02 -11.92
C ASN A 362 -2.25 -22.43 -10.65
N LYS A 363 -2.91 -22.66 -9.51
CA LYS A 363 -2.36 -22.30 -8.21
C LYS A 363 -0.98 -22.94 -8.01
N PRO A 364 -0.02 -22.23 -7.39
CA PRO A 364 1.28 -22.81 -7.12
C PRO A 364 1.16 -24.02 -6.20
N THR A 365 1.81 -25.11 -6.60
CA THR A 365 2.01 -26.28 -5.77
C THR A 365 3.19 -26.04 -4.83
N LEU A 366 3.10 -26.57 -3.60
CA LEU A 366 4.22 -26.52 -2.66
C LEU A 366 5.47 -27.16 -3.32
N PRO A 367 6.66 -26.53 -3.22
CA PRO A 367 7.88 -27.12 -3.75
C PRO A 367 8.10 -28.50 -3.11
N VAL A 368 8.09 -29.55 -3.92
CA VAL A 368 8.53 -30.88 -3.49
C VAL A 368 9.98 -30.73 -3.03
N LYS A 369 10.25 -31.00 -1.75
CA LYS A 369 11.60 -30.94 -1.16
C LYS A 369 12.53 -31.99 -1.80
N LYS A 370 13.01 -31.72 -3.00
CA LYS A 370 14.18 -32.39 -3.58
C LYS A 370 15.37 -31.92 -2.76
N THR A 371 15.90 -32.79 -1.90
CA THR A 371 17.16 -32.58 -1.19
C THR A 371 18.26 -32.29 -2.21
N PRO A 372 18.87 -31.09 -2.21
CA PRO A 372 19.93 -30.80 -3.18
C PRO A 372 21.16 -31.62 -2.81
N LYS A 373 21.53 -32.60 -3.65
CA LYS A 373 22.90 -33.13 -3.63
C LYS A 373 23.81 -32.03 -4.18
N LEU A 374 24.53 -31.37 -3.28
CA LEU A 374 25.54 -30.36 -3.61
C LEU A 374 26.72 -31.02 -4.35
N ASN A 375 26.65 -31.07 -5.67
CA ASN A 375 27.81 -31.24 -6.53
C ASN A 375 28.28 -29.85 -6.96
N ALA A 376 29.50 -29.46 -6.59
CA ALA A 376 30.05 -28.13 -6.88
C ALA A 376 30.40 -27.99 -8.38
N PRO A 377 29.97 -26.92 -9.07
CA PRO A 377 30.43 -26.60 -10.42
C PRO A 377 31.82 -25.96 -10.42
N SER A 378 32.65 -26.34 -11.39
CA SER A 378 33.97 -25.73 -11.60
C SER A 378 33.86 -24.37 -12.29
N THR A 379 34.52 -23.34 -11.73
CA THR A 379 34.53 -21.97 -12.25
C THR A 379 35.72 -21.73 -13.19
N LYS A 380 35.42 -21.43 -14.47
CA LYS A 380 36.28 -20.70 -15.42
C LYS A 380 35.46 -20.33 -16.66
N ASN A 381 35.80 -19.19 -17.29
CA ASN A 381 35.23 -18.67 -18.56
C ASN A 381 33.92 -17.85 -18.49
N MET A 382 33.77 -16.94 -17.52
CA MET A 382 32.69 -15.92 -17.55
C MET A 382 33.12 -14.57 -16.95
N GLN A 383 34.39 -14.17 -17.13
CA GLN A 383 35.07 -13.23 -16.22
C GLN A 383 35.56 -11.91 -16.84
N VAL A 384 35.25 -11.63 -18.12
CA VAL A 384 35.83 -10.49 -18.86
C VAL A 384 34.85 -9.32 -19.06
N ASP A 385 33.60 -9.57 -19.50
CA ASP A 385 32.65 -8.48 -19.80
C ASP A 385 31.81 -7.99 -18.61
N ILE A 386 31.96 -8.62 -17.43
CA ILE A 386 31.13 -8.33 -16.25
C ILE A 386 31.69 -7.18 -15.40
N LYS A 387 33.02 -7.01 -15.33
CA LYS A 387 33.67 -6.13 -14.35
C LYS A 387 33.31 -4.65 -14.48
N VAL A 388 33.25 -4.13 -15.70
CA VAL A 388 32.98 -2.69 -15.94
C VAL A 388 31.56 -2.30 -15.49
N ILE A 389 30.58 -3.19 -15.69
CA ILE A 389 29.20 -2.99 -15.26
C ILE A 389 29.04 -3.23 -13.75
N GLU A 390 29.80 -4.17 -13.17
CA GLU A 390 29.82 -4.37 -11.72
C GLU A 390 30.44 -3.19 -10.97
N GLU A 391 31.54 -2.60 -11.46
CA GLU A 391 32.24 -1.50 -10.77
C GLU A 391 31.38 -0.22 -10.65
N GLU A 392 30.74 0.24 -11.73
CA GLU A 392 29.85 1.42 -11.67
C GLU A 392 28.62 1.17 -10.78
N LYS A 393 28.05 -0.04 -10.86
CA LYS A 393 26.86 -0.44 -10.10
C LYS A 393 27.15 -0.58 -8.60
N PHE A 394 28.30 -1.16 -8.26
CA PHE A 394 28.79 -1.31 -6.89
C PHE A 394 29.06 0.05 -6.22
N VAL A 395 29.60 1.02 -6.95
CA VAL A 395 29.81 2.39 -6.44
C VAL A 395 28.48 3.09 -6.13
N TYR A 396 27.46 2.91 -6.97
CA TYR A 396 26.12 3.47 -6.69
C TYR A 396 25.42 2.78 -5.51
N ASP A 397 25.47 1.44 -5.46
CA ASP A 397 24.82 0.66 -4.40
C ASP A 397 25.47 0.90 -3.03
N LEU A 398 26.81 0.98 -2.94
CA LEU A 398 27.51 1.39 -1.71
C LEU A 398 27.15 2.81 -1.24
N LYS A 399 26.88 3.73 -2.18
CA LYS A 399 26.49 5.11 -1.84
C LYS A 399 25.08 5.14 -1.27
N LEU A 400 24.16 4.38 -1.87
CA LEU A 400 22.78 4.26 -1.40
C LEU A 400 22.70 3.52 -0.05
N GLU A 401 23.47 2.45 0.15
CA GLU A 401 23.57 1.75 1.44
C GLU A 401 24.15 2.63 2.54
N LYS A 402 25.23 3.38 2.27
CA LYS A 402 25.80 4.35 3.24
C LYS A 402 24.81 5.48 3.59
N GLU A 403 24.05 5.98 2.61
CA GLU A 403 22.97 6.92 2.89
C GLU A 403 21.88 6.29 3.77
N LEU A 404 21.47 5.04 3.49
CA LEU A 404 20.46 4.32 4.29
C LEU A 404 20.93 4.02 5.72
N GLU A 405 22.21 3.68 5.93
CA GLU A 405 22.77 3.37 7.24
C GLU A 405 22.71 4.57 8.21
N MET A 406 22.89 5.80 7.69
CA MET A 406 22.77 7.04 8.45
C MET A 406 21.37 7.22 9.06
N TYR A 407 20.32 6.70 8.44
CA TYR A 407 18.94 6.85 8.92
C TYR A 407 18.55 5.83 10.00
N LYS A 408 19.24 4.68 10.12
CA LYS A 408 19.05 3.74 11.25
C LYS A 408 19.34 4.38 12.61
N VAL A 409 20.20 5.40 12.64
CA VAL A 409 20.54 6.17 13.85
C VAL A 409 19.41 7.12 14.27
N ILE A 410 18.57 7.58 13.32
CA ILE A 410 17.51 8.57 13.60
C ILE A 410 16.26 7.92 14.22
N GLU A 411 16.01 6.63 13.96
CA GLU A 411 14.96 5.86 14.68
C GLU A 411 15.28 5.69 16.19
N GLN A 412 16.52 5.95 16.63
CA GLN A 412 16.96 5.86 18.02
C GLN A 412 17.28 7.23 18.63
N ALA A 413 16.36 8.19 18.55
CA ALA A 413 16.47 9.43 19.28
C ALA A 413 16.56 9.17 20.81
N PRO A 414 17.57 9.70 21.53
CA PRO A 414 17.76 9.44 22.95
C PRO A 414 16.65 10.09 23.78
N LYS A 415 16.16 9.36 24.78
CA LYS A 415 15.20 9.88 25.77
C LYS A 415 15.86 11.00 26.59
N LYS A 416 15.56 12.26 26.29
CA LYS A 416 15.79 13.35 27.25
C LYS A 416 14.87 13.16 28.45
N GLN A 417 15.44 13.18 29.65
CA GLN A 417 14.68 13.31 30.89
C GLN A 417 13.98 14.68 30.87
N LYS A 418 12.69 14.71 31.20
CA LYS A 418 12.00 15.97 31.52
C LYS A 418 12.31 16.32 32.98
N THR A 419 12.86 17.50 33.22
CA THR A 419 12.61 18.24 34.46
C THR A 419 11.34 19.06 34.27
N GLU A 420 10.57 19.22 35.35
CA GLU A 420 9.29 19.92 35.34
C GLU A 420 9.52 21.40 35.61
N GLU A 421 9.50 22.21 34.54
CA GLU A 421 9.30 23.68 34.50
C GLU A 421 9.56 24.09 33.03
N ASP A 422 8.49 24.24 32.23
CA ASP A 422 8.43 24.90 30.88
C ASP A 422 7.24 24.34 30.06
N SER A 423 5.99 24.57 30.51
CA SER A 423 4.80 24.16 29.75
C SER A 423 3.63 25.15 29.73
N GLU A 424 3.86 26.41 30.09
CA GLU A 424 2.77 27.40 30.23
C GLU A 424 3.15 28.81 29.73
N ALA A 425 3.93 28.88 28.63
CA ALA A 425 4.43 30.15 28.09
C ALA A 425 4.52 30.20 26.54
N LEU A 426 3.54 29.63 25.82
CA LEU A 426 3.56 29.62 24.34
C LEU A 426 2.19 29.71 23.64
N SER A 427 1.14 30.14 24.35
CA SER A 427 -0.21 30.37 23.81
C SER A 427 -0.69 31.82 23.88
N GLU A 428 0.01 32.74 24.55
CA GLU A 428 -0.37 34.15 24.67
C GLU A 428 0.77 35.10 24.29
N VAL A 429 1.00 35.28 22.98
CA VAL A 429 1.69 36.48 22.45
C VAL A 429 0.95 36.96 21.20
N VAL A 430 -0.32 37.32 21.38
CA VAL A 430 -1.11 38.07 20.39
C VAL A 430 -1.66 39.31 21.08
N SER A 431 -1.25 40.48 20.58
CA SER A 431 -1.62 41.83 21.09
C SER A 431 -0.94 42.28 22.38
N GLN A 432 0.05 43.18 22.26
CA GLN A 432 0.03 44.52 22.90
C GLN A 432 1.24 45.34 22.49
N GLU A 433 1.02 46.60 22.11
CA GLU A 433 2.07 47.62 22.03
C GLU A 433 2.41 48.08 23.46
N ILE A 434 3.70 48.33 23.78
CA ILE A 434 4.13 49.45 24.66
C ILE A 434 5.63 49.75 24.47
N ASN A 435 5.82 50.94 23.90
CA ASN A 435 6.94 51.87 23.88
C ASN A 435 7.83 52.01 25.15
N VAL A 436 9.17 51.87 25.01
CA VAL A 436 10.27 52.74 25.58
C VAL A 436 11.68 52.20 25.18
N PRO A 437 12.80 52.96 25.28
CA PRO A 437 13.02 54.35 24.88
C PRO A 437 14.27 54.53 23.96
N PHE A 438 14.48 55.76 23.48
CA PHE A 438 15.51 56.18 22.51
C PHE A 438 17.00 55.93 22.91
N ARG A 439 17.81 55.50 21.94
CA ARG A 439 19.16 56.07 21.70
C ARG A 439 19.37 56.37 20.21
N ARG A 440 19.57 57.65 19.88
CA ARG A 440 19.80 58.13 18.50
C ARG A 440 21.18 57.72 18.00
N LEU A 441 21.24 57.04 16.85
CA LEU A 441 22.28 57.24 15.85
C LEU A 441 21.64 57.58 14.50
N LYS A 442 22.31 58.43 13.72
CA LYS A 442 21.70 59.21 12.62
C LYS A 442 21.65 58.43 11.30
N LYS A 443 20.50 58.55 10.62
CA LYS A 443 20.30 58.60 9.16
C LYS A 443 21.18 57.68 8.27
N PHE A 444 20.55 56.70 7.64
CA PHE A 444 20.38 56.75 6.17
C PHE A 444 18.94 56.34 5.81
N SER A 445 18.46 56.79 4.65
CA SER A 445 17.05 56.80 4.23
C SER A 445 16.89 56.14 2.86
N LYS A 446 15.65 55.74 2.53
CA LYS A 446 15.18 55.05 1.31
C LYS A 446 15.40 53.54 1.24
N PHE A 447 14.49 52.79 1.86
CA PHE A 447 13.76 51.71 1.21
C PHE A 447 12.37 51.62 1.86
N GLU A 448 11.32 51.50 1.05
CA GLU A 448 9.95 51.31 1.54
C GLU A 448 9.81 49.90 2.15
N ARG A 449 9.03 49.76 3.22
CA ARG A 449 8.72 48.44 3.78
C ARG A 449 7.71 47.75 2.88
N THR A 450 8.14 46.75 2.13
CA THR A 450 7.23 45.86 1.40
C THR A 450 6.35 45.11 2.40
N VAL A 451 5.07 45.44 2.44
CA VAL A 451 4.06 44.65 3.17
C VAL A 451 3.81 43.38 2.37
N VAL A 452 4.17 42.23 2.91
CA VAL A 452 3.86 40.93 2.30
C VAL A 452 2.46 40.53 2.76
N ASN A 453 1.52 40.49 1.81
CA ASN A 453 0.19 39.93 2.07
C ASN A 453 0.30 38.40 2.17
N TYR A 454 -0.29 37.81 3.21
CA TYR A 454 -0.07 36.39 3.56
C TYR A 454 -1.06 35.42 2.89
N GLU A 455 -1.99 35.93 2.08
CA GLU A 455 -3.02 35.11 1.41
C GLU A 455 -2.60 34.61 0.01
N ASP A 456 -1.49 35.10 -0.55
CA ASP A 456 -0.99 34.67 -1.87
C ASP A 456 -0.26 33.31 -1.82
N VAL A 457 -0.61 32.45 -2.78
CA VAL A 457 -0.09 31.07 -2.89
C VAL A 457 1.42 31.08 -3.17
N LEU A 458 2.21 30.72 -2.15
CA LEU A 458 3.67 30.58 -2.21
C LEU A 458 4.13 29.42 -3.14
N THR A 459 4.12 29.65 -4.45
CA THR A 459 4.86 28.85 -5.43
C THR A 459 6.36 29.15 -5.29
N SER A 460 7.09 28.24 -4.63
CA SER A 460 8.54 28.37 -4.50
C SER A 460 9.21 28.13 -5.85
N ARG A 461 9.97 29.10 -6.37
CA ARG A 461 10.77 28.97 -7.61
C ARG A 461 11.73 27.76 -7.62
N PHE A 462 12.01 27.18 -6.46
CA PHE A 462 12.84 25.96 -6.32
C PHE A 462 12.09 24.66 -6.65
N PHE A 463 10.75 24.66 -6.66
CA PHE A 463 9.88 23.48 -6.83
C PHE A 463 8.79 23.67 -7.88
N THR A 464 8.86 24.75 -8.67
CA THR A 464 8.05 24.91 -9.88
C THR A 464 8.67 24.08 -11.00
N PRO A 465 7.94 23.13 -11.63
CA PRO A 465 8.47 22.41 -12.79
C PRO A 465 8.84 23.40 -13.89
N LYS A 466 9.96 23.16 -14.58
CA LYS A 466 10.33 23.95 -15.75
C LYS A 466 9.28 23.70 -16.83
N LYS A 467 8.65 24.75 -17.35
CA LYS A 467 7.79 24.61 -18.55
C LYS A 467 8.62 23.98 -19.67
N PRO A 468 8.09 23.00 -20.42
CA PRO A 468 8.69 22.62 -21.69
C PRO A 468 8.74 23.85 -22.61
N ALA A 469 9.75 23.92 -23.47
CA ALA A 469 9.85 24.99 -24.45
C ALA A 469 8.61 24.95 -25.37
N SER A 470 7.91 26.06 -25.49
CA SER A 470 6.73 26.18 -26.34
C SER A 470 7.14 26.07 -27.81
N ILE A 471 6.72 24.99 -28.45
CA ILE A 471 6.56 24.95 -29.91
C ILE A 471 5.29 25.75 -30.21
N GLU A 472 5.39 26.75 -31.08
CA GLU A 472 4.23 27.51 -31.55
C GLU A 472 3.44 26.67 -32.54
N GLU A 473 2.21 26.30 -32.21
CA GLU A 473 1.23 25.79 -33.17
C GLU A 473 0.25 26.91 -33.56
N PRO A 474 -0.10 27.06 -34.85
CA PRO A 474 -0.93 28.15 -35.32
C PRO A 474 -2.42 27.94 -35.02
N SER A 475 -3.11 29.02 -34.70
CA SER A 475 -4.55 29.05 -34.42
C SER A 475 -5.40 28.70 -35.65
N ILE A 476 -6.30 27.73 -35.53
CA ILE A 476 -7.40 27.52 -36.48
C ILE A 476 -8.72 27.43 -35.72
N SER A 477 -9.55 28.47 -35.87
CA SER A 477 -10.97 28.44 -35.56
C SER A 477 -11.74 27.73 -36.69
N ASN A 478 -12.73 26.92 -36.33
CA ASN A 478 -13.85 26.34 -37.12
C ASN A 478 -13.89 24.80 -37.05
N TYR A 479 -14.57 24.28 -36.02
CA TYR A 479 -15.18 22.94 -36.06
C TYR A 479 -16.56 23.00 -35.39
N ASP A 480 -17.50 23.65 -36.09
CA ASP A 480 -18.92 23.70 -35.70
C ASP A 480 -19.78 23.17 -36.88
N THR A 481 -19.33 22.04 -37.45
CA THR A 481 -20.07 21.26 -38.46
C THR A 481 -19.51 19.84 -38.58
N LEU A 482 -19.85 18.91 -37.67
CA LEU A 482 -19.73 17.44 -37.88
C LEU A 482 -20.44 16.58 -36.80
N LEU A 483 -21.57 17.03 -36.24
CA LEU A 483 -22.39 16.28 -35.28
C LEU A 483 -23.87 16.13 -35.68
N SER A 484 -24.14 16.14 -36.99
CA SER A 484 -25.47 15.94 -37.58
C SER A 484 -25.40 14.95 -38.76
N GLY A 485 -25.21 13.66 -38.46
CA GLY A 485 -24.96 12.67 -39.54
C GLY A 485 -25.03 11.19 -39.22
N ILE A 486 -25.61 10.75 -38.08
CA ILE A 486 -25.88 9.32 -37.84
C ILE A 486 -27.32 9.13 -37.35
N ASN A 487 -28.25 9.26 -38.29
CA ASN A 487 -29.57 8.64 -38.20
C ASN A 487 -30.17 8.50 -39.59
N SER A 488 -30.97 7.46 -39.80
CA SER A 488 -31.44 6.94 -41.09
C SER A 488 -30.33 6.39 -42.01
N TYR A 489 -30.34 5.06 -42.21
CA TYR A 489 -30.57 4.45 -43.52
C TYR A 489 -30.87 2.95 -43.33
N SER A 490 -32.15 2.64 -43.21
CA SER A 490 -32.68 1.31 -43.52
C SER A 490 -33.73 1.45 -44.63
N ASN A 491 -33.82 0.42 -45.46
CA ASN A 491 -34.83 0.19 -46.50
C ASN A 491 -34.83 1.08 -47.76
N LYS A 492 -34.46 0.45 -48.89
CA LYS A 492 -35.11 0.40 -50.24
C LYS A 492 -34.05 0.43 -51.38
N THR A 493 -34.17 -0.22 -52.54
CA THR A 493 -35.07 -1.30 -53.04
C THR A 493 -34.57 -1.81 -54.42
N VAL A 494 -34.34 -3.13 -54.56
CA VAL A 494 -34.55 -4.00 -55.76
C VAL A 494 -33.79 -3.76 -57.09
N CYS A 495 -33.07 -4.79 -57.57
CA CYS A 495 -33.43 -5.54 -58.81
C CYS A 495 -32.61 -6.84 -59.02
N SER A 496 -33.33 -7.94 -59.34
CA SER A 496 -33.02 -9.08 -60.25
C SER A 496 -31.54 -9.47 -60.49
N GLU A 497 -31.06 -10.70 -60.25
CA GLU A 497 -31.50 -12.04 -60.73
C GLU A 497 -30.74 -13.17 -59.95
N SER A 498 -31.01 -14.49 -59.99
CA SER A 498 -32.14 -15.32 -60.52
C SER A 498 -32.16 -16.75 -59.90
N LEU A 499 -32.85 -17.71 -60.55
CA LEU A 499 -33.27 -19.06 -60.10
C LEU A 499 -32.16 -20.10 -59.81
N LYS A 500 -32.35 -20.92 -58.75
CA LYS A 500 -32.57 -22.39 -58.87
C LYS A 500 -32.92 -23.06 -57.53
N ASP A 501 -33.70 -24.14 -57.63
CA ASP A 501 -34.36 -24.88 -56.53
C ASP A 501 -33.47 -25.94 -55.84
N GLU A 502 -33.72 -26.27 -54.57
CA GLU A 502 -34.38 -27.54 -54.16
C GLU A 502 -34.34 -27.86 -52.63
N ASN A 503 -35.49 -28.36 -52.12
CA ASN A 503 -35.69 -29.42 -51.12
C ASN A 503 -35.44 -29.25 -49.58
N TYR A 504 -36.56 -28.99 -48.87
CA TYR A 504 -37.22 -29.84 -47.83
C TYR A 504 -36.60 -30.15 -46.43
N GLY A 505 -37.42 -29.93 -45.38
CA GLY A 505 -37.37 -30.57 -44.04
C GLY A 505 -37.37 -29.59 -42.86
N LYS A 506 -38.53 -29.11 -42.36
CA LYS A 506 -39.31 -29.67 -41.22
C LYS A 506 -38.51 -29.95 -39.94
N ASP A 507 -38.95 -29.70 -38.72
CA ASP A 507 -40.06 -28.98 -38.06
C ASP A 507 -39.84 -29.28 -36.55
N GLU A 508 -40.14 -28.33 -35.66
CA GLU A 508 -40.82 -28.47 -34.36
C GLU A 508 -40.30 -27.54 -33.24
N GLU A 509 -41.23 -26.75 -32.71
CA GLU A 509 -41.11 -25.93 -31.50
C GLU A 509 -41.56 -26.71 -30.25
N SER A 510 -41.12 -26.32 -29.05
CA SER A 510 -42.07 -26.13 -27.92
C SER A 510 -41.47 -25.50 -26.64
N HIS A 511 -42.01 -24.33 -26.34
CA HIS A 511 -42.46 -23.82 -25.02
C HIS A 511 -41.64 -23.94 -23.72
N TYR A 512 -41.41 -22.75 -23.16
CA TYR A 512 -41.23 -22.42 -21.75
C TYR A 512 -42.18 -23.13 -20.75
N LYS A 513 -41.68 -23.35 -19.53
CA LYS A 513 -42.46 -23.20 -18.29
C LYS A 513 -41.60 -22.72 -17.12
N LEU A 514 -42.07 -21.69 -16.42
CA LEU A 514 -41.60 -21.29 -15.09
C LEU A 514 -42.37 -22.10 -14.03
N GLU A 515 -41.70 -22.51 -12.94
CA GLU A 515 -42.38 -22.90 -11.72
C GLU A 515 -41.87 -22.11 -10.51
N VAL A 516 -42.83 -21.58 -9.76
CA VAL A 516 -42.67 -20.91 -8.47
C VAL A 516 -43.18 -21.87 -7.41
N TYR A 517 -42.40 -22.13 -6.35
CA TYR A 517 -42.91 -22.83 -5.17
C TYR A 517 -42.84 -21.97 -3.92
N ALA A 518 -44.04 -21.64 -3.42
CA ALA A 518 -44.25 -20.95 -2.17
C ALA A 518 -44.36 -21.94 -0.98
N ARG A 519 -44.17 -21.41 0.23
CA ARG A 519 -44.28 -22.13 1.50
C ARG A 519 -45.70 -22.71 1.72
N LYS A 520 -45.78 -23.80 2.50
CA LYS A 520 -46.97 -24.16 3.29
C LYS A 520 -46.59 -24.44 4.75
N PRO A 521 -47.45 -24.09 5.72
CA PRO A 521 -47.32 -24.51 7.11
C PRO A 521 -48.10 -25.80 7.40
N ILE A 522 -47.69 -26.49 8.47
CA ILE A 522 -48.50 -27.07 9.56
C ILE A 522 -47.53 -27.26 10.74
#